data_AF-A0A644XGN1-F1
#
_entry.id   AF-A0A644XGN1-F1
#
_cell.length_a   1.000
_cell.length_b   1.000
_cell.length_c   1.000
_cell.angle_alpha   90.00
_cell.angle_beta   90.00
_cell.angle_gamma   90.00
#
_symmetry.space_group_name_H-M   'P 1'
#
loop_
_entity.id
_entity.type
_entity.pdbx_description
1 polymer ?
#
loop_
_entity_poly.entity_id
_entity_poly.type
_entity_poly.pdbx_seq_one_letter_code
_entity_poly.pdbx_strand_id
1 'polypeptide(L)'
;MTTKLSRKNAAVFSFFLAVPTMAAASGYKLFQLFKEPAGAEVLKDNLMTLLIGNAVAFIVAMAAIKFFIEFLTKHGFKAFGYYRIIVGGVLIVLLLSGYSLSIV
;
A
#
# COMPACT_ATOMS: atom_id res chain seq x y z
N MET A 1 -7.78 5.11 18.99
CA MET A 1 -6.96 4.09 19.67
C MET A 1 -7.72 3.61 20.87
N THR A 2 -8.48 2.54 20.68
CA THR A 2 -9.43 1.97 21.67
C THR A 2 -8.72 1.01 22.62
N THR A 3 -7.61 0.42 22.18
CA THR A 3 -6.64 -0.30 23.02
C THR A 3 -5.58 0.70 23.49
N LYS A 4 -5.24 0.72 24.79
CA LYS A 4 -4.36 1.71 25.45
C LYS A 4 -2.86 1.64 25.00
N LEU A 5 -2.59 1.29 23.75
CA LEU A 5 -1.24 1.22 23.19
C LEU A 5 -0.70 2.63 22.89
N SER A 6 0.61 2.81 23.08
CA SER A 6 1.29 4.00 22.58
C SER A 6 1.21 4.05 21.06
N ARG A 7 1.19 5.26 20.48
CA ARG A 7 1.07 5.43 19.02
C ARG A 7 2.15 4.69 18.24
N LYS A 8 3.37 4.69 18.79
CA LYS A 8 4.52 3.96 18.25
C LYS A 8 4.29 2.45 18.26
N ASN A 9 3.88 1.88 19.40
CA ASN A 9 3.69 0.44 19.53
C ASN A 9 2.53 -0.06 18.66
N ALA A 10 1.44 0.73 18.57
CA ALA A 10 0.33 0.44 17.67
C ALA A 10 0.78 0.41 16.19
N ALA A 11 1.59 1.39 15.75
CA ALA A 11 2.10 1.42 14.38
C ALA A 11 3.03 0.23 14.08
N VAL A 12 3.96 -0.08 14.99
CA VAL A 12 4.87 -1.23 14.84
C VAL A 12 4.09 -2.55 14.78
N PHE A 13 3.10 -2.74 15.64
CA PHE A 13 2.23 -3.91 15.61
C PHE A 13 1.49 -4.03 14.26
N SER A 14 0.93 -2.93 13.74
CA SER A 14 0.28 -2.92 12.42
C SER A 14 1.25 -3.32 11.29
N PHE A 15 2.51 -2.87 11.33
CA PHE A 15 3.51 -3.29 10.35
C PHE A 15 3.85 -4.78 10.47
N PHE A 16 4.01 -5.30 11.69
CA PHE A 16 4.24 -6.74 11.89
C PHE A 16 3.08 -7.59 11.38
N LEU A 17 1.84 -7.16 11.59
CA LEU A 17 0.64 -7.83 11.08
C LEU A 17 0.53 -7.74 9.55
N ALA A 18 0.99 -6.64 8.95
CA ALA A 18 0.97 -6.43 7.51
C ALA A 18 1.85 -7.44 6.76
N VAL A 19 2.96 -7.91 7.35
CA VAL A 19 3.88 -8.87 6.70
C VAL A 19 3.20 -10.18 6.31
N PRO A 20 2.60 -10.97 7.23
CA PRO A 20 1.96 -12.23 6.86
C PRO A 20 0.72 -12.03 5.99
N THR A 21 -0.05 -10.96 6.23
CA THR A 21 -1.28 -10.69 5.48
C THR A 21 -1.01 -10.29 4.04
N MET A 22 -0.06 -9.37 3.81
CA MET A 22 0.31 -8.95 2.45
C MET A 22 1.11 -10.02 1.71
N ALA A 23 1.95 -10.80 2.41
CA ALA A 23 2.63 -11.94 1.80
C ALA A 23 1.63 -12.98 1.29
N ALA A 24 0.62 -13.33 2.11
CA ALA A 24 -0.43 -14.24 1.71
C ALA A 24 -1.25 -13.69 0.52
N ALA A 25 -1.68 -12.42 0.58
CA ALA A 25 -2.45 -11.80 -0.49
C ALA A 25 -1.66 -11.69 -1.80
N SER A 26 -0.39 -11.29 -1.73
CA SER A 26 0.47 -11.13 -2.92
C SER A 26 0.82 -12.49 -3.52
N GLY A 27 1.16 -13.49 -2.68
CA GLY A 27 1.42 -14.85 -3.14
C GLY A 27 0.20 -15.48 -3.79
N TYR A 28 -1.00 -15.26 -3.24
CA TYR A 28 -2.25 -15.74 -3.83
C TYR A 28 -2.55 -15.07 -5.18
N LYS A 29 -2.36 -13.76 -5.29
CA LYS A 29 -2.52 -13.05 -6.58
C LYS A 29 -1.50 -13.54 -7.62
N LEU A 30 -0.25 -13.73 -7.23
CA LEU A 30 0.79 -14.25 -8.11
C LEU A 30 0.45 -15.67 -8.59
N PHE A 31 -0.03 -16.52 -7.69
CA PHE A 31 -0.48 -17.88 -8.03
C PHE A 31 -1.65 -17.89 -9.03
N GLN A 32 -2.62 -16.98 -8.87
CA GLN A 32 -3.70 -16.82 -9.84
C GLN A 32 -3.17 -16.40 -11.22
N LEU A 33 -2.22 -15.45 -11.25
CA LEU A 33 -1.57 -15.00 -12.47
C LEU A 33 -0.87 -16.14 -13.23
N PHE A 34 -0.22 -17.06 -12.50
CA PHE A 34 0.42 -18.23 -13.11
C PHE A 34 -0.58 -19.27 -13.64
N LYS A 35 -1.76 -19.38 -13.03
CA LYS A 35 -2.79 -20.35 -13.45
C LYS A 35 -3.55 -19.90 -14.69
N GLU A 36 -3.62 -18.60 -14.93
CA GLU A 36 -4.33 -18.03 -16.07
C GLU A 36 -3.37 -17.91 -17.27
N PRO A 37 -3.67 -18.51 -18.44
CA PRO A 37 -2.74 -18.53 -19.57
C PRO A 37 -2.29 -17.13 -20.02
N ALA A 38 -3.23 -16.18 -20.07
CA ALA A 38 -2.94 -14.78 -20.38
C ALA A 38 -2.11 -14.09 -19.28
N GLY A 39 -2.35 -14.43 -18.00
CA GLY A 39 -1.58 -13.91 -16.87
C GLY A 39 -0.13 -14.40 -16.86
N ALA A 40 0.10 -15.65 -17.28
CA ALA A 40 1.43 -16.24 -17.34
C ALA A 40 2.31 -15.63 -18.45
N GLU A 41 1.72 -15.25 -19.59
CA GLU A 41 2.42 -14.52 -20.66
C GLU A 41 2.79 -13.10 -20.21
N VAL A 42 1.83 -12.35 -19.65
CA VAL A 42 2.07 -11.00 -19.11
C VAL A 42 3.18 -11.00 -18.06
N LEU A 43 3.21 -12.01 -17.19
CA LEU A 43 4.25 -12.14 -16.18
C LEU A 43 5.64 -12.39 -16.78
N LYS A 44 5.74 -13.19 -17.84
CA LYS A 44 7.01 -13.44 -18.54
C LYS A 44 7.54 -12.17 -19.20
N ASP A 45 6.66 -11.43 -19.88
CA ASP A 45 7.03 -10.21 -20.60
C ASP A 45 7.44 -9.08 -19.65
N ASN A 46 6.84 -9.02 -18.45
CA ASN A 46 7.06 -7.95 -17.49
C ASN A 46 7.91 -8.36 -16.27
N LEU A 47 8.52 -9.54 -16.30
CA LEU A 47 9.25 -10.08 -15.14
C LEU A 47 10.36 -9.14 -14.68
N MET A 48 11.08 -8.52 -15.62
CA MET A 48 12.16 -7.58 -15.32
C MET A 48 11.64 -6.31 -14.66
N THR A 49 10.54 -5.75 -15.15
CA THR A 49 9.86 -4.59 -14.55
C THR A 49 9.36 -4.91 -13.15
N LEU A 50 8.79 -6.10 -12.94
CA LEU A 50 8.31 -6.54 -11.63
C LEU A 50 9.47 -6.64 -10.62
N LEU A 51 10.62 -7.20 -11.02
CA LEU A 51 11.79 -7.33 -10.15
C LEU A 51 12.38 -5.95 -9.79
N ILE A 52 12.54 -5.07 -10.77
CA ILE A 52 13.05 -3.71 -10.53
C ILE A 52 12.07 -2.93 -9.65
N GLY A 53 10.78 -2.97 -9.98
CA GLY A 53 9.72 -2.32 -9.20
C GLY A 53 9.69 -2.82 -7.76
N ASN A 54 9.83 -4.13 -7.54
CA ASN A 54 9.89 -4.72 -6.21
C ASN A 54 11.14 -4.25 -5.43
N ALA A 55 12.31 -4.20 -6.07
CA ALA A 55 13.54 -3.72 -5.44
C ALA A 55 13.43 -2.23 -5.04
N VAL A 56 12.94 -1.38 -5.94
CA VAL A 56 12.72 0.05 -5.68
C VAL A 56 11.68 0.23 -4.56
N ALA A 57 10.55 -0.48 -4.63
CA ALA A 57 9.51 -0.42 -3.61
C ALA A 57 10.03 -0.86 -2.23
N PHE A 58 10.89 -1.89 -2.18
CA PHE A 58 11.51 -2.34 -0.93
C PHE A 58 12.38 -1.25 -0.29
N ILE A 59 13.24 -0.60 -1.07
CA ILE A 59 14.11 0.49 -0.58
C ILE A 59 13.26 1.67 -0.09
N VAL A 60 12.28 2.09 -0.90
CA VAL A 60 11.38 3.20 -0.55
C VAL A 60 10.55 2.87 0.69
N ALA A 61 10.06 1.63 0.83
CA ALA A 61 9.28 1.20 1.98
C ALA A 61 10.09 1.27 3.28
N MET A 62 11.36 0.83 3.27
CA MET A 62 12.23 0.95 4.46
C MET A 62 12.40 2.41 4.90
N ALA A 63 12.64 3.32 3.95
CA ALA A 63 12.74 4.75 4.23
C ALA A 63 11.40 5.32 4.75
N ALA A 64 10.29 4.95 4.11
CA ALA A 64 8.95 5.42 4.45
C ALA A 64 8.50 4.95 5.84
N ILE A 65 8.79 3.71 6.24
CA ILE A 65 8.45 3.18 7.58
C ILE A 65 9.15 3.99 8.67
N LYS A 66 10.45 4.26 8.50
CA LYS A 66 11.23 5.07 9.46
C LYS A 66 10.63 6.46 9.59
N PHE A 67 10.43 7.14 8.46
CA PHE A 67 9.83 8.47 8.42
C PHE A 67 8.44 8.50 9.06
N PHE A 68 7.59 7.53 8.72
CA PHE A 68 6.22 7.46 9.20
C PHE A 68 6.14 7.27 10.72
N ILE A 69 6.95 6.37 11.29
CA ILE A 69 6.97 6.14 12.74
C ILE A 69 7.45 7.41 13.48
N GLU A 70 8.51 8.07 12.97
CA GLU A 70 9.01 9.32 13.55
C GLU A 70 7.98 10.45 13.46
N PHE A 71 7.34 10.62 12.30
CA PHE A 71 6.33 11.63 12.07
C PHE A 71 5.12 11.43 12.98
N LEU A 72 4.59 10.21 13.06
CA LEU A 72 3.43 9.90 13.90
C LEU A 72 3.70 10.11 15.39
N THR A 73 4.92 9.81 15.82
CA THR A 73 5.33 10.02 17.21
C THR A 73 5.33 11.51 17.56
N LYS A 74 5.73 12.39 16.62
CA LYS A 74 5.79 13.85 16.83
C LYS A 74 4.46 14.58 16.59
N HIS A 75 3.77 14.32 15.47
CA HIS A 75 2.61 15.11 15.00
C HIS A 75 1.26 14.38 15.18
N GLY A 76 1.28 13.07 15.48
CA GLY A 76 0.06 12.26 15.58
C GLY A 76 -0.64 12.06 14.22
N PHE A 77 -1.89 11.59 14.26
CA PHE A 77 -2.63 11.17 13.06
C PHE A 77 -3.43 12.28 12.36
N LYS A 78 -3.50 13.49 12.93
CA LYS A 78 -4.39 14.56 12.44
C LYS A 78 -4.08 14.95 10.99
N ALA A 79 -2.81 15.14 10.65
CA ALA A 79 -2.39 15.49 9.29
C ALA A 79 -2.80 14.43 8.25
N PHE A 80 -2.64 13.14 8.59
CA PHE A 80 -3.09 12.02 7.73
C PHE A 80 -4.61 11.99 7.58
N GLY A 81 -5.35 12.39 8.61
CA GLY A 81 -6.81 12.54 8.54
C GLY A 81 -7.22 13.59 7.51
N TYR A 82 -6.68 14.81 7.61
CA TYR A 82 -6.97 15.87 6.64
C TYR A 82 -6.55 15.49 5.22
N TYR A 83 -5.36 14.90 5.05
CA TYR A 83 -4.90 14.38 3.76
C TYR A 83 -5.92 13.42 3.13
N ARG A 84 -6.43 12.44 3.90
CA ARG A 84 -7.42 11.48 3.40
C ARG A 84 -8.75 12.13 3.01
N ILE A 85 -9.21 13.13 3.76
CA ILE A 85 -10.46 13.84 3.44
C ILE A 85 -10.32 14.64 2.15
N ILE A 86 -9.19 15.34 1.97
CA ILE A 86 -8.92 16.11 0.74
C ILE A 86 -8.82 15.16 -0.46
N VAL A 87 -7.99 14.12 -0.38
CA VAL A 87 -7.83 13.16 -1.48
C VAL A 87 -9.14 12.43 -1.78
N GLY A 88 -9.87 12.00 -0.76
CA GLY A 88 -11.19 11.38 -0.93
C GLY A 88 -12.19 12.32 -1.61
N GLY A 89 -12.22 13.60 -1.21
CA GLY A 89 -13.04 14.62 -1.85
C GLY A 89 -12.70 14.81 -3.31
N VAL A 90 -11.41 14.91 -3.65
CA VAL A 90 -10.94 15.01 -5.04
C VAL A 90 -11.37 13.80 -5.86
N LEU A 91 -11.21 12.57 -5.34
CA LEU A 91 -11.64 11.36 -6.03
C LEU A 91 -13.16 11.34 -6.28
N ILE A 92 -13.97 11.79 -5.33
CA ILE A 92 -15.43 11.90 -5.49
C ILE A 92 -15.77 12.92 -6.59
N VAL A 93 -15.14 14.10 -6.59
CA VAL A 93 -15.37 15.12 -7.63
C VAL A 93 -14.98 14.61 -9.02
N LEU A 94 -13.85 13.90 -9.15
CA LEU A 94 -13.43 13.30 -10.42
C LEU A 94 -14.43 12.26 -10.91
N LEU A 95 -14.93 11.41 -10.01
CA LEU A 95 -15.93 10.39 -10.33
C LEU A 95 -17.26 11.03 -10.78
N LEU A 96 -17.69 12.11 -10.12
CA LEU A 96 -18.90 12.85 -10.49
C LEU A 96 -18.74 13.66 -11.79
N SER A 97 -17.52 14.06 -12.12
CA SER A 97 -17.18 14.78 -13.37
C SER A 97 -17.16 13.84 -14.60
N GLY A 98 -17.54 12.57 -14.44
CA GLY A 98 -17.63 11.61 -15.54
C GLY A 98 -16.28 11.06 -16.00
N TYR A 99 -15.19 11.33 -15.27
CA TYR A 99 -13.93 10.64 -15.53
C TYR A 99 -14.06 9.17 -15.13
N SER A 100 -13.87 8.27 -16.09
CA SER A 100 -13.72 6.85 -15.83
C SER A 100 -12.43 6.62 -15.04
N LEU A 101 -12.58 6.52 -13.72
CA LEU A 101 -11.56 5.96 -12.81
C LEU A 101 -11.46 4.45 -13.05
N SER A 102 -11.07 4.05 -14.25
CA SER A 102 -10.66 2.68 -14.54
C SER A 102 -9.27 2.50 -13.94
N ILE A 103 -9.25 1.86 -12.77
CA ILE A 103 -8.04 1.23 -12.26
C ILE A 103 -7.73 0.10 -13.24
N VAL A 104 -6.69 0.29 -14.05
CA VAL A 104 -6.11 -0.72 -14.94
C VAL A 104 -5.85 -2.01 -14.17
#